data_AF-A0A356RDJ6-F1
#
_entry.id   AF-A0A356RDJ6-F1
#
_cell.length_a   1.000
_cell.length_b   1.000
_cell.length_c   1.000
_cell.angle_alpha   90.00
_cell.angle_beta   90.00
_cell.angle_gamma   90.00
#
_symmetry.space_group_name_H-M   'P 1'
#
loop_
_entity.id
_entity.type
_entity.pdbx_description
1 polymer ?
#
loop_
_entity_poly.entity_id
_entity_poly.type
_entity_poly.pdbx_seq_one_letter_code
_entity_poly.pdbx_strand_id
1 'polypeptide(L)'
;EFPNRQKRYQPQSRHANLDVMAQDRATQKTALLLRQSIIETYMKSLGHLAADEVVDNTEELTQLSAALQSQPATNPQEAEAYKKIAGIVTTVAVKRWRQDQLQNLIEQANPPIQQILESLHRIVSDGFGGDLQTEEAAIQNYYMTLTMESQDPAGKAALAEWKEFRMSQVDERSEAVKIYGKVLDKISDGHQRLFEERQNLTKKEVLQQVGNSVKDLRTLLKTIKNL
;
A
#
# COMPACT_ATOMS: atom_id res chain seq x y z
N GLU A 1 -3.93 17.44 5.69
CA GLU A 1 -5.05 16.57 6.12
C GLU A 1 -4.73 15.67 7.29
N PHE A 2 -3.65 14.91 7.34
CA PHE A 2 -3.06 14.39 8.60
C PHE A 2 -1.60 14.81 8.64
N PRO A 3 -0.97 15.00 9.80
CA PRO A 3 -1.50 15.11 11.16
C PRO A 3 -1.98 16.54 11.50
N ASN A 4 -1.90 17.50 10.56
CA ASN A 4 -2.29 18.90 10.82
C ASN A 4 -3.71 19.08 11.38
N ARG A 5 -4.65 18.19 11.06
CA ARG A 5 -5.99 18.21 11.65
C ARG A 5 -5.99 17.95 13.16
N GLN A 6 -5.01 17.20 13.69
CA GLN A 6 -4.88 16.96 15.11
C GLN A 6 -4.56 18.23 15.90
N LYS A 7 -4.02 19.28 15.26
CA LYS A 7 -3.73 20.56 15.93
C LYS A 7 -4.97 21.15 16.61
N ARG A 8 -6.17 20.83 16.11
CA ARG A 8 -7.45 21.21 16.73
C ARG A 8 -7.66 20.56 18.10
N TYR A 9 -7.17 19.35 18.29
CA TYR A 9 -7.40 18.52 19.47
C TYR A 9 -6.20 18.48 20.42
N GLN A 10 -5.11 19.15 20.05
CA GLN A 10 -3.83 19.09 20.74
C GLN A 10 -3.37 20.50 21.16
N PRO A 11 -2.68 20.62 22.31
CA PRO A 11 -2.17 21.91 22.77
C PRO A 11 -1.12 22.47 21.80
N GLN A 12 -0.96 23.79 21.79
CA GLN A 12 -0.04 24.50 20.89
C GLN A 12 1.42 24.00 20.99
N SER A 13 1.84 23.53 22.18
CA SER A 13 3.16 22.94 22.41
C SER A 13 3.43 21.69 21.56
N ARG A 14 2.40 21.01 21.07
CA ARG A 14 2.52 19.84 20.18
C ARG A 14 2.58 20.20 18.69
N HIS A 15 2.27 21.44 18.32
CA HIS A 15 2.06 21.81 16.91
C HIS A 15 3.33 21.66 16.06
N ALA A 16 4.50 22.02 16.59
CA ALA A 16 5.76 21.86 15.87
C ALA A 16 6.06 20.39 15.55
N ASN A 17 5.79 19.47 16.48
CA ASN A 17 5.96 18.03 16.24
C ASN A 17 4.97 17.52 15.19
N LEU A 18 3.73 18.02 15.19
CA LEU A 18 2.74 17.69 14.18
C LEU A 18 3.17 18.21 12.79
N ASP A 19 3.84 19.37 12.70
CA ASP A 19 4.38 19.86 11.43
C ASP A 19 5.49 18.97 10.87
N VAL A 20 6.41 18.50 11.73
CA VAL A 20 7.45 17.54 11.34
C VAL A 20 6.82 16.23 10.86
N MET A 21 5.89 15.67 11.65
CA MET A 21 5.15 14.46 11.25
C MET A 21 4.40 14.66 9.92
N ALA A 22 3.89 15.85 9.62
CA ALA A 22 3.23 16.13 8.34
C ALA A 22 4.19 15.99 7.15
N GLN A 23 5.44 16.44 7.30
CA GLN A 23 6.48 16.31 6.28
C GLN A 23 6.86 14.84 6.09
N ASP A 24 7.01 14.09 7.19
CA ASP A 24 7.29 12.65 7.15
C ASP A 24 6.17 11.89 6.43
N ARG A 25 4.90 12.19 6.72
CA ARG A 25 3.75 11.56 6.06
C ARG A 25 3.61 11.93 4.59
N ALA A 26 3.99 13.15 4.20
CA ALA A 26 4.04 13.52 2.79
C ALA A 26 5.09 12.67 2.04
N THR A 27 6.27 12.47 2.63
CA THR A 27 7.32 11.62 2.08
C THR A 27 6.87 10.16 1.98
N GLN A 28 6.26 9.63 3.04
CA GLN A 28 5.74 8.27 3.07
C GLN A 28 4.60 8.04 2.07
N LYS A 29 3.72 9.03 1.87
CA LYS A 29 2.67 8.97 0.85
C LYS A 29 3.27 8.82 -0.56
N THR A 30 4.25 9.65 -0.91
CA THR A 30 4.94 9.57 -2.20
C THR A 30 5.59 8.21 -2.39
N ALA A 31 6.27 7.73 -1.36
CA ALA A 31 6.92 6.43 -1.40
C ALA A 31 5.89 5.29 -1.51
N LEU A 32 4.77 5.32 -0.78
CA LEU A 32 3.67 4.35 -0.90
C LEU A 32 3.11 4.29 -2.33
N LEU A 33 2.87 5.43 -2.97
CA LEU A 33 2.37 5.49 -4.35
C LEU A 33 3.36 4.90 -5.34
N LEU A 34 4.66 5.18 -5.20
CA LEU A 34 5.70 4.58 -6.04
C LEU A 34 5.73 3.06 -5.91
N ARG A 35 5.64 2.55 -4.69
CA ARG A 35 5.60 1.11 -4.41
C ARG A 35 4.38 0.44 -5.04
N GLN A 36 3.20 1.05 -4.93
CA GLN A 36 1.99 0.57 -5.60
C GLN A 36 2.15 0.53 -7.13
N SER A 37 2.70 1.60 -7.72
CA SER A 37 2.93 1.66 -9.16
C SER A 37 3.85 0.54 -9.63
N ILE A 38 4.92 0.23 -8.91
CA ILE A 38 5.82 -0.86 -9.31
C ILE A 38 5.10 -2.22 -9.25
N ILE A 39 4.29 -2.47 -8.22
CA ILE A 39 3.48 -3.71 -8.15
C ILE A 39 2.49 -3.76 -9.31
N GLU A 40 1.82 -2.66 -9.62
CA GLU A 40 0.89 -2.59 -10.75
C GLU A 40 1.57 -2.87 -12.08
N THR A 41 2.71 -2.22 -12.36
CA THR A 41 3.46 -2.43 -13.60
C THR A 41 3.99 -3.86 -13.68
N TYR A 42 4.43 -4.45 -12.56
CA TYR A 42 4.79 -5.87 -12.47
C TYR A 42 3.60 -6.79 -12.80
N MET A 43 2.45 -6.60 -12.14
CA MET A 43 1.25 -7.41 -12.37
C MET A 43 0.71 -7.25 -13.78
N LYS A 44 0.81 -6.05 -14.36
CA LYS A 44 0.47 -5.78 -15.76
C LYS A 44 1.37 -6.59 -16.70
N SER A 45 2.69 -6.55 -16.50
CA SER A 45 3.64 -7.36 -17.29
C SER A 45 3.36 -8.85 -17.17
N LEU A 46 3.09 -9.34 -15.95
CA LEU A 46 2.72 -10.74 -15.72
C LEU A 46 1.44 -11.13 -16.48
N GLY A 47 0.44 -10.23 -16.50
CA GLY A 47 -0.81 -10.43 -17.23
C GLY A 47 -0.65 -10.45 -18.74
N HIS A 48 0.17 -9.57 -19.31
CA HIS A 48 0.46 -9.57 -20.73
C HIS A 48 1.19 -10.85 -21.15
N LEU A 49 2.17 -11.30 -20.37
CA LEU A 49 2.85 -12.57 -20.60
C LEU A 49 1.89 -13.77 -20.53
N ALA A 50 0.96 -13.77 -19.59
CA ALA A 50 -0.08 -14.77 -19.49
C ALA A 50 -1.07 -14.72 -20.68
N ALA A 51 -1.32 -13.54 -21.25
CA ALA A 51 -2.23 -13.33 -22.38
C ALA A 51 -1.57 -13.49 -23.75
N ASP A 52 -0.30 -13.91 -23.82
CA ASP A 52 0.47 -14.04 -25.06
C ASP A 52 0.87 -12.69 -25.71
N GLU A 53 0.74 -11.59 -24.96
CA GLU A 53 1.02 -10.23 -25.40
C GLU A 53 2.45 -9.80 -25.02
N VAL A 54 3.15 -9.16 -25.94
CA VAL A 54 4.45 -8.53 -25.66
C VAL A 54 4.19 -7.07 -25.31
N VAL A 55 4.45 -6.70 -24.06
CA VAL A 55 4.41 -5.31 -23.61
C VAL A 55 5.74 -4.97 -22.97
N ASP A 56 6.42 -3.98 -23.55
CA ASP A 56 7.65 -3.43 -23.00
C ASP A 56 7.32 -2.32 -22.00
N ASN A 57 7.46 -2.62 -20.71
CA ASN A 57 7.35 -1.65 -19.62
C ASN A 57 8.72 -1.33 -18.99
N THR A 58 9.82 -1.57 -19.73
CA THR A 58 11.20 -1.44 -19.22
C THR A 58 11.52 -0.04 -18.75
N GLU A 59 11.20 0.96 -19.55
CA GLU A 59 11.47 2.36 -19.24
C GLU A 59 10.67 2.81 -18.01
N GLU A 60 9.38 2.49 -17.97
CA GLU A 60 8.49 2.81 -16.85
C GLU A 60 9.01 2.21 -15.53
N LEU A 61 9.38 0.93 -15.51
CA LEU A 61 9.92 0.27 -14.32
C LEU A 61 11.27 0.84 -13.89
N THR A 62 12.12 1.20 -14.85
CA THR A 62 13.42 1.82 -14.56
C THR A 62 13.23 3.19 -13.91
N GLN A 63 12.33 4.01 -14.45
CA GLN A 63 12.00 5.32 -13.91
C GLN A 63 11.37 5.20 -12.51
N LEU A 64 10.40 4.31 -12.33
CA LEU A 64 9.76 4.06 -11.02
C LEU A 64 10.77 3.59 -9.97
N SER A 65 11.70 2.70 -10.36
CA SER A 65 12.72 2.18 -9.45
C SER A 65 13.73 3.26 -9.06
N ALA A 66 14.18 4.08 -10.01
CA ALA A 66 15.04 5.22 -9.73
C ALA A 66 14.35 6.26 -8.83
N ALA A 67 13.07 6.56 -9.10
CA ALA A 67 12.28 7.47 -8.29
C ALA A 67 12.06 6.96 -6.86
N LEU A 68 11.96 5.64 -6.67
CA LEU A 68 11.83 5.06 -5.33
C LEU A 68 13.17 5.02 -4.58
N GLN A 69 14.28 4.73 -5.27
CA GLN A 69 15.62 4.73 -4.68
C GLN A 69 16.04 6.11 -4.16
N SER A 70 15.53 7.19 -4.76
CA SER A 70 15.77 8.55 -4.28
C SER A 70 14.89 8.94 -3.08
N GLN A 71 13.93 8.11 -2.67
CA GLN A 71 13.08 8.41 -1.52
C GLN A 71 13.80 8.12 -0.19
N PRO A 72 13.83 9.08 0.76
CA PRO A 72 14.39 8.87 2.10
C PRO A 72 13.71 7.74 2.89
N ALA A 73 12.44 7.47 2.59
CA ALA A 73 11.62 6.45 3.25
C ALA A 73 11.80 5.02 2.67
N THR A 74 12.79 4.81 1.80
CA THR A 74 13.10 3.50 1.21
C THR A 74 14.31 2.89 1.92
N ASN A 75 14.16 1.70 2.48
CA ASN A 75 15.30 1.01 3.08
C ASN A 75 16.15 0.28 2.02
N PRO A 76 17.44 -0.03 2.29
CA PRO A 76 18.32 -0.63 1.28
C PRO A 76 17.87 -2.00 0.76
N GLN A 77 17.31 -2.85 1.63
CA GLN A 77 16.86 -4.18 1.24
C GLN A 77 15.67 -4.09 0.29
N GLU A 78 14.78 -3.14 0.56
CA GLU A 78 13.62 -2.83 -0.27
C GLU A 78 14.03 -2.22 -1.61
N ALA A 79 14.94 -1.24 -1.61
CA ALA A 79 15.51 -0.68 -2.83
C ALA A 79 16.10 -1.75 -3.75
N GLU A 80 16.77 -2.74 -3.17
CA GLU A 80 17.31 -3.88 -3.90
C GLU A 80 16.21 -4.82 -4.42
N ALA A 81 15.16 -5.07 -3.63
CA ALA A 81 14.00 -5.84 -4.07
C ALA A 81 13.33 -5.20 -5.30
N TYR A 82 13.14 -3.88 -5.29
CA TYR A 82 12.59 -3.15 -6.44
C TYR A 82 13.50 -3.19 -7.66
N LYS A 83 14.81 -3.03 -7.47
CA LYS A 83 15.80 -3.17 -8.55
C LYS A 83 15.74 -4.55 -9.19
N LYS A 84 15.60 -5.61 -8.39
CA LYS A 84 15.41 -6.97 -8.88
C LYS A 84 14.15 -7.10 -9.71
N ILE A 85 13.01 -6.59 -9.23
CA ILE A 85 11.75 -6.61 -10.00
C ILE A 85 11.90 -5.92 -11.35
N ALA A 86 12.47 -4.72 -11.38
CA ALA A 86 12.73 -4.02 -12.64
C ALA A 86 13.61 -4.86 -13.58
N GLY A 87 14.73 -5.41 -13.09
CA GLY A 87 15.64 -6.22 -13.89
C GLY A 87 15.03 -7.54 -14.42
N ILE A 88 14.14 -8.17 -13.66
CA ILE A 88 13.49 -9.41 -14.11
C ILE A 88 12.51 -9.11 -15.26
N VAL A 89 11.70 -8.04 -15.15
CA VAL A 89 10.72 -7.70 -16.18
C VAL A 89 11.38 -7.32 -17.51
N THR A 90 12.49 -6.58 -17.50
CA THR A 90 13.22 -6.21 -18.72
C THR A 90 13.77 -7.42 -19.48
N THR A 91 14.23 -8.44 -18.75
CA THR A 91 14.82 -9.66 -19.34
C THR A 91 13.79 -10.55 -20.03
N VAL A 92 12.52 -10.46 -19.60
CA VAL A 92 11.44 -11.33 -20.12
C VAL A 92 10.93 -10.88 -21.49
N ALA A 93 11.00 -9.59 -21.84
CA ALA A 93 10.57 -9.08 -23.14
C ALA A 93 11.38 -9.62 -24.35
N VAL A 94 12.55 -10.22 -24.11
CA VAL A 94 13.54 -10.53 -25.15
C VAL A 94 13.51 -11.99 -25.66
N LYS A 95 12.99 -12.96 -24.90
CA LYS A 95 13.02 -14.39 -25.32
C LYS A 95 11.64 -14.90 -25.77
N ARG A 96 11.66 -15.87 -26.69
CA ARG A 96 10.47 -16.38 -27.41
C ARG A 96 9.80 -17.59 -26.72
N TRP A 97 10.36 -18.08 -25.62
CA TRP A 97 9.90 -19.27 -24.89
C TRP A 97 9.14 -18.88 -23.61
N ARG A 98 7.83 -18.69 -23.75
CA ARG A 98 6.96 -17.97 -22.81
C ARG A 98 6.67 -18.71 -21.49
N GLN A 99 6.54 -20.03 -21.51
CA GLN A 99 6.19 -20.81 -20.32
C GLN A 99 7.36 -20.85 -19.32
N ASP A 100 8.55 -21.23 -19.78
CA ASP A 100 9.76 -21.23 -18.95
C ASP A 100 10.08 -19.81 -18.47
N GLN A 101 9.81 -18.78 -19.28
CA GLN A 101 9.96 -17.39 -18.84
C GLN A 101 8.95 -16.98 -17.78
N LEU A 102 7.69 -17.39 -17.89
CA LEU A 102 6.67 -17.09 -16.89
C LEU A 102 7.00 -17.76 -15.56
N GLN A 103 7.43 -19.03 -15.60
CA GLN A 103 7.89 -19.77 -14.43
C GLN A 103 9.11 -19.10 -13.79
N ASN A 104 10.12 -18.77 -14.59
CA ASN A 104 11.33 -18.08 -14.11
C ASN A 104 11.02 -16.68 -13.57
N LEU A 105 10.10 -15.95 -14.19
CA LEU A 105 9.65 -14.63 -13.74
C LEU A 105 8.98 -14.74 -12.37
N ILE A 106 8.01 -15.64 -12.21
CA ILE A 106 7.32 -15.87 -10.94
C ILE A 106 8.32 -16.31 -9.87
N GLU A 107 9.24 -17.22 -10.20
CA GLU A 107 10.26 -17.73 -9.30
C GLU A 107 11.21 -16.65 -8.79
N GLN A 108 11.79 -15.86 -9.71
CA GLN A 108 12.74 -14.80 -9.36
C GLN A 108 12.05 -13.60 -8.69
N ALA A 109 10.80 -13.33 -9.05
CA ALA A 109 10.05 -12.19 -8.53
C ALA A 109 9.41 -12.48 -7.18
N ASN A 110 9.16 -13.74 -6.80
CA ASN A 110 8.43 -14.04 -5.55
C ASN A 110 9.13 -13.46 -4.31
N PRO A 111 10.41 -13.75 -4.01
CA PRO A 111 11.04 -13.18 -2.82
C PRO A 111 10.99 -11.63 -2.78
N PRO A 112 11.37 -10.89 -3.84
CA PRO A 112 11.30 -9.43 -3.80
C PRO A 112 9.85 -8.89 -3.76
N ILE A 113 8.87 -9.50 -4.44
CA ILE A 113 7.46 -9.08 -4.34
C ILE A 113 6.93 -9.26 -2.91
N GLN A 114 7.23 -10.39 -2.25
CA GLN A 114 6.78 -10.62 -0.89
C GLN A 114 7.36 -9.57 0.07
N GLN A 115 8.65 -9.27 -0.07
CA GLN A 115 9.30 -8.23 0.73
C GLN A 115 8.69 -6.84 0.51
N ILE A 116 8.34 -6.51 -0.73
CA ILE A 116 7.68 -5.27 -1.13
C ILE A 116 6.28 -5.16 -0.48
N LEU A 117 5.49 -6.22 -0.56
CA LEU A 117 4.13 -6.27 0.00
C LEU A 117 4.16 -6.19 1.53
N GLU A 118 5.10 -6.85 2.17
CA GLU A 118 5.29 -6.79 3.63
C GLU A 118 5.68 -5.37 4.08
N SER A 119 6.59 -4.70 3.35
CA SER A 119 6.97 -3.32 3.61
C SER A 119 5.78 -2.37 3.49
N LEU A 120 4.97 -2.52 2.44
CA LEU A 120 3.72 -1.77 2.28
C LEU A 120 2.74 -2.04 3.42
N HIS A 121 2.61 -3.30 3.83
CA HIS A 121 1.73 -3.67 4.93
C HIS A 121 2.17 -2.98 6.23
N ARG A 122 3.47 -2.94 6.54
CA ARG A 122 4.01 -2.22 7.69
C ARG A 122 3.74 -0.70 7.61
N ILE A 123 3.96 -0.08 6.46
CA ILE A 123 3.67 1.37 6.28
C ILE A 123 2.19 1.68 6.54
N VAL A 124 1.30 0.83 6.05
CA VAL A 124 -0.16 1.03 6.16
C VAL A 124 -0.64 0.73 7.57
N SER A 125 -0.36 -0.47 8.08
CA SER A 125 -0.87 -0.95 9.37
C SER A 125 -0.20 -0.25 10.54
N ASP A 126 1.13 -0.16 10.57
CA ASP A 126 1.84 0.41 11.72
C ASP A 126 1.91 1.93 11.61
N GLY A 127 2.21 2.45 10.40
CA GLY A 127 2.33 3.88 10.16
C GLY A 127 0.99 4.60 10.23
N PHE A 128 0.13 4.39 9.22
CA PHE A 128 -1.17 5.06 9.14
C PHE A 128 -2.17 4.55 10.18
N GLY A 129 -2.12 3.26 10.54
CA GLY A 129 -2.96 2.73 11.62
C GLY A 129 -2.61 3.31 13.00
N GLY A 130 -1.32 3.35 13.36
CA GLY A 130 -0.87 3.94 14.63
C GLY A 130 -1.15 5.45 14.74
N ASP A 131 -1.09 6.15 13.61
CA ASP A 131 -1.49 7.54 13.49
C ASP A 131 -2.96 7.80 13.82
N LEU A 132 -3.85 6.95 13.31
CA LEU A 132 -5.28 7.04 13.54
C LEU A 132 -5.60 6.75 15.01
N GLN A 133 -4.93 5.78 15.64
CA GLN A 133 -5.03 5.53 17.08
C GLN A 133 -4.60 6.76 17.90
N THR A 134 -3.53 7.43 17.48
CA THR A 134 -3.06 8.67 18.13
C THR A 134 -4.08 9.80 17.99
N GLU A 135 -4.68 9.95 16.81
CA GLU A 135 -5.74 10.93 16.56
C GLU A 135 -7.01 10.63 17.36
N GLU A 136 -7.40 9.36 17.44
CA GLU A 136 -8.53 8.90 18.23
C GLU A 136 -8.36 9.32 19.70
N ALA A 137 -7.21 9.00 20.30
CA ALA A 137 -6.90 9.38 21.67
C ALA A 137 -6.90 10.91 21.86
N ALA A 138 -6.41 11.67 20.87
CA ALA A 138 -6.43 13.13 20.93
C ALA A 138 -7.86 13.68 20.93
N ILE A 139 -8.74 13.17 20.06
CA ILE A 139 -10.16 13.55 19.99
C ILE A 139 -10.86 13.21 21.30
N GLN A 140 -10.67 11.98 21.79
CA GLN A 140 -11.28 11.52 23.04
C GLN A 140 -10.92 12.43 24.22
N ASN A 141 -9.62 12.71 24.39
CA ASN A 141 -9.14 13.57 25.47
C ASN A 141 -9.64 15.02 25.33
N TYR A 142 -9.60 15.58 24.12
CA TYR A 142 -10.06 16.94 23.87
C TYR A 142 -11.52 17.15 24.27
N TYR A 143 -12.42 16.30 23.77
CA TYR A 143 -13.85 16.42 24.07
C TYR A 143 -14.18 16.05 25.53
N MET A 144 -13.43 15.12 26.14
CA MET A 144 -13.58 14.81 27.56
C MET A 144 -13.29 16.05 28.43
N THR A 145 -12.17 16.73 28.20
CA THR A 145 -11.80 17.96 28.92
C THR A 145 -12.86 19.05 28.76
N LEU A 146 -13.28 19.35 27.53
CA LEU A 146 -14.31 20.37 27.28
C LEU A 146 -15.64 20.03 27.97
N THR A 147 -16.01 18.75 28.01
CA THR A 147 -17.24 18.29 28.66
C THR A 147 -17.17 18.43 30.18
N MET A 148 -16.00 18.16 30.78
CA MET A 148 -15.77 18.32 32.22
C MET A 148 -15.77 19.79 32.64
N GLU A 149 -15.20 20.69 31.82
CA GLU A 149 -15.12 22.12 32.10
C GLU A 149 -16.45 22.86 31.87
N SER A 150 -17.29 22.36 30.95
CA SER A 150 -18.58 22.98 30.65
C SER A 150 -19.58 22.85 31.82
N GLN A 151 -20.36 23.90 32.04
CA GLN A 151 -21.51 23.91 32.97
C GLN A 151 -22.86 23.91 32.24
N ASP A 152 -22.87 24.09 30.92
CA ASP A 152 -24.09 24.15 30.11
C ASP A 152 -24.50 22.74 29.62
N PRO A 153 -25.68 22.22 30.01
CA PRO A 153 -26.18 20.93 29.54
C PRO A 153 -26.36 20.85 28.03
N ALA A 154 -26.81 21.92 27.36
CA ALA A 154 -27.00 21.94 25.92
C ALA A 154 -25.63 21.88 25.20
N GLY A 155 -24.66 22.66 25.68
CA GLY A 155 -23.28 22.59 25.23
C GLY A 155 -22.65 21.21 25.40
N LYS A 156 -22.92 20.49 26.51
CA LYS A 156 -22.44 19.11 26.72
C LYS A 156 -23.05 18.13 25.72
N ALA A 157 -24.35 18.23 25.45
CA ALA A 157 -25.02 17.40 24.46
C ALA A 157 -24.42 17.63 23.05
N ALA A 158 -24.26 18.89 22.66
CA ALA A 158 -23.62 19.23 21.39
C ALA A 158 -22.18 18.69 21.31
N LEU A 159 -21.37 18.85 22.35
CA LEU A 159 -20.00 18.31 22.38
C LEU A 159 -19.97 16.79 22.19
N ALA A 160 -20.93 16.05 22.75
CA ALA A 160 -21.05 14.61 22.57
C ALA A 160 -21.33 14.25 21.09
N GLU A 161 -22.29 14.92 20.45
CA GLU A 161 -22.60 14.73 19.02
C GLU A 161 -21.38 15.06 18.13
N TRP A 162 -20.69 16.17 18.42
CA TRP A 162 -19.48 16.55 17.69
C TRP A 162 -18.36 15.52 17.88
N LYS A 163 -18.18 14.99 19.09
CA LYS A 163 -17.20 13.94 19.35
C LYS A 163 -17.52 12.71 18.51
N GLU A 164 -18.77 12.23 18.55
CA GLU A 164 -19.21 11.06 17.79
C GLU A 164 -18.96 11.24 16.29
N PHE A 165 -19.32 12.39 15.73
CA PHE A 165 -19.04 12.69 14.32
C PHE A 165 -17.54 12.71 13.99
N ARG A 166 -16.67 13.20 14.89
CA ARG A 166 -15.21 13.17 14.65
C ARG A 166 -14.63 11.77 14.77
N MET A 167 -15.14 10.97 15.70
CA MET A 167 -14.76 9.57 15.87
C MET A 167 -15.15 8.75 14.65
N SER A 168 -16.36 8.93 14.10
CA SER A 168 -16.80 8.21 12.90
C SER A 168 -15.89 8.48 11.69
N GLN A 169 -15.37 9.71 11.55
CA GLN A 169 -14.40 10.05 10.52
C GLN A 169 -13.04 9.34 10.70
N VAL A 170 -12.63 9.04 11.94
CA VAL A 170 -11.43 8.24 12.22
C VAL A 170 -11.70 6.76 11.97
N ASP A 171 -12.89 6.27 12.33
CA ASP A 171 -13.32 4.89 12.11
C ASP A 171 -13.37 4.55 10.62
N GLU A 172 -13.95 5.43 9.79
CA GLU A 172 -13.98 5.27 8.32
C GLU A 172 -12.57 5.07 7.73
N ARG A 173 -11.61 5.89 8.17
CA ARG A 173 -10.21 5.81 7.71
C ARG A 173 -9.50 4.58 8.27
N SER A 174 -9.80 4.21 9.51
CA SER A 174 -9.26 3.00 10.14
C SER A 174 -9.74 1.75 9.42
N GLU A 175 -11.00 1.73 8.98
CA GLU A 175 -11.51 0.65 8.15
C GLU A 175 -10.86 0.64 6.76
N ALA A 176 -10.64 1.80 6.14
CA ALA A 176 -9.90 1.87 4.88
C ALA A 176 -8.48 1.29 5.01
N VAL A 177 -7.74 1.60 6.09
CA VAL A 177 -6.43 1.01 6.40
C VAL A 177 -6.51 -0.51 6.55
N LYS A 178 -7.51 -1.03 7.27
CA LYS A 178 -7.73 -2.48 7.43
C LYS A 178 -8.06 -3.17 6.10
N ILE A 179 -8.94 -2.57 5.30
CA ILE A 179 -9.30 -3.09 3.97
C ILE A 179 -8.05 -3.12 3.10
N TYR A 180 -7.25 -2.05 3.10
CA TYR A 180 -5.99 -2.00 2.37
C TYR A 180 -5.05 -3.14 2.80
N GLY A 181 -4.84 -3.33 4.10
CA GLY A 181 -4.00 -4.42 4.62
C GLY A 181 -4.46 -5.80 4.14
N LYS A 182 -5.76 -6.10 4.27
CA LYS A 182 -6.36 -7.36 3.77
C LYS A 182 -6.16 -7.54 2.25
N VAL A 183 -6.18 -6.45 1.49
CA VAL A 183 -5.94 -6.49 0.05
C VAL A 183 -4.47 -6.84 -0.24
N LEU A 184 -3.52 -6.28 0.50
CA LEU A 184 -2.10 -6.66 0.38
C LEU A 184 -1.88 -8.14 0.71
N ASP A 185 -2.51 -8.65 1.77
CA ASP A 185 -2.40 -10.07 2.16
C ASP A 185 -2.91 -10.98 1.04
N LYS A 186 -4.07 -10.66 0.47
CA LYS A 186 -4.60 -11.40 -0.70
C LYS A 186 -3.65 -11.36 -1.90
N ILE A 187 -2.95 -10.24 -2.09
CA ILE A 187 -1.96 -10.11 -3.17
C ILE A 187 -0.74 -11.01 -2.90
N SER A 188 -0.24 -10.98 -1.66
CA SER A 188 0.85 -11.82 -1.18
C SER A 188 0.53 -13.31 -1.33
N ASP A 189 -0.63 -13.74 -0.83
CA ASP A 189 -1.11 -15.12 -0.93
C ASP A 189 -1.36 -15.56 -2.37
N GLY A 190 -1.91 -14.67 -3.20
CA GLY A 190 -2.10 -14.92 -4.63
C GLY A 190 -0.77 -15.17 -5.34
N HIS A 191 0.22 -14.32 -5.10
CA HIS A 191 1.54 -14.47 -5.69
C HIS A 191 2.29 -15.70 -5.16
N GLN A 192 2.14 -16.02 -3.88
CA GLN A 192 2.74 -17.21 -3.27
C GLN A 192 2.17 -18.49 -3.90
N ARG A 193 0.84 -18.56 -4.11
CA ARG A 193 0.22 -19.69 -4.84
C ARG A 193 0.74 -19.82 -6.26
N LEU A 194 0.91 -18.70 -6.98
CA LEU A 194 1.53 -18.72 -8.31
C LEU A 194 2.94 -19.31 -8.27
N PHE A 195 3.73 -18.96 -7.25
CA PHE A 195 5.06 -19.50 -7.05
C PHE A 195 5.05 -21.01 -6.78
N GLU A 196 4.17 -21.49 -5.91
CA GLU A 196 4.05 -22.91 -5.55
C GLU A 196 3.58 -23.76 -6.74
N GLU A 197 2.59 -23.26 -7.48
CA GLU A 197 1.99 -23.99 -8.61
C GLU A 197 2.85 -23.91 -9.88
N ARG A 198 3.88 -23.06 -9.94
CA ARG A 198 4.62 -22.73 -11.16
C ARG A 198 5.13 -23.94 -11.97
N GLN A 199 5.48 -25.03 -11.30
CA GLN A 199 6.01 -26.24 -11.93
C GLN A 199 4.91 -27.17 -12.49
N ASN A 200 3.70 -27.10 -11.92
CA ASN A 200 2.54 -27.92 -12.34
C ASN A 200 1.75 -27.28 -13.48
N LEU A 201 2.29 -26.20 -14.03
CA LEU A 201 1.61 -25.41 -15.01
C LEU A 201 1.61 -26.13 -16.40
N THR A 202 0.47 -26.69 -16.85
CA THR A 202 0.25 -27.11 -18.27
C THR A 202 -0.26 -25.96 -19.16
N LYS A 203 0.11 -25.94 -20.46
CA LYS A 203 0.05 -24.77 -21.38
C LYS A 203 -1.22 -23.89 -21.40
N LYS A 204 -2.42 -24.38 -21.12
CA LYS A 204 -3.68 -23.62 -21.37
C LYS A 204 -4.42 -23.22 -20.10
N GLU A 205 -4.55 -24.14 -19.14
CA GLU A 205 -5.25 -23.90 -17.86
C GLU A 205 -4.47 -22.92 -16.98
N VAL A 206 -3.14 -22.90 -17.14
CA VAL A 206 -2.21 -22.01 -16.45
C VAL A 206 -2.32 -20.58 -16.87
N LEU A 207 -2.25 -20.32 -18.18
CA LEU A 207 -2.30 -18.96 -18.68
C LEU A 207 -3.64 -18.33 -18.27
N GLN A 208 -4.68 -19.16 -18.19
CA GLN A 208 -5.98 -18.77 -17.69
C GLN A 208 -6.01 -18.57 -16.18
N GLN A 209 -5.43 -19.47 -15.36
CA GLN A 209 -5.41 -19.36 -13.90
C GLN A 209 -4.47 -18.25 -13.40
N VAL A 210 -3.28 -18.11 -14.00
CA VAL A 210 -2.37 -16.97 -13.80
C VAL A 210 -3.02 -15.69 -14.31
N GLY A 211 -3.64 -15.70 -15.48
CA GLY A 211 -4.35 -14.53 -16.01
C GLY A 211 -5.53 -14.09 -15.13
N ASN A 212 -6.29 -15.03 -14.58
CA ASN A 212 -7.37 -14.76 -13.63
C ASN A 212 -6.81 -14.24 -12.30
N SER A 213 -5.76 -14.88 -11.77
CA SER A 213 -5.08 -14.41 -10.55
C SER A 213 -4.56 -12.99 -10.75
N VAL A 214 -3.90 -12.69 -11.87
CA VAL A 214 -3.45 -11.33 -12.20
C VAL A 214 -4.62 -10.34 -12.31
N LYS A 215 -5.75 -10.73 -12.90
CA LYS A 215 -6.95 -9.87 -12.95
C LYS A 215 -7.50 -9.58 -11.56
N ASP A 216 -7.53 -10.57 -10.68
CA ASP A 216 -7.95 -10.42 -9.29
C ASP A 216 -6.99 -9.48 -8.55
N LEU A 217 -5.68 -9.70 -8.69
CA LEU A 217 -4.63 -8.84 -8.12
C LEU A 217 -4.71 -7.39 -8.63
N ARG A 218 -5.01 -7.18 -9.92
CA ARG A 218 -5.23 -5.83 -10.48
C ARG A 218 -6.51 -5.18 -9.97
N THR A 219 -7.56 -5.96 -9.74
CA THR A 219 -8.83 -5.46 -9.16
C THR A 219 -8.59 -5.01 -7.72
N LEU A 220 -7.88 -5.84 -6.95
CA LEU A 220 -7.40 -5.54 -5.61
C LEU A 220 -6.55 -4.25 -5.57
N LEU A 221 -5.59 -4.10 -6.49
CA LEU A 221 -4.79 -2.86 -6.61
C LEU A 221 -5.64 -1.62 -6.95
N LYS A 222 -6.69 -1.76 -7.75
CA LYS A 222 -7.62 -0.65 -8.03
C LYS A 222 -8.45 -0.26 -6.81
N THR A 223 -8.88 -1.24 -6.00
CA THR A 223 -9.54 -0.95 -4.72
C THR A 223 -8.63 -0.10 -3.84
N ILE A 224 -7.36 -0.48 -3.75
CA ILE A 224 -6.32 0.29 -3.03
C ILE A 224 -6.21 1.74 -3.50
N LYS A 225 -6.25 2.02 -4.81
CA LYS A 225 -6.15 3.39 -5.36
C LYS A 225 -7.37 4.26 -5.05
N ASN A 226 -8.52 3.64 -4.81
CA ASN A 226 -9.79 4.32 -4.57
C ASN A 226 -10.09 4.48 -3.07
N LEU A 227 -9.25 3.92 -2.20
CA LEU A 227 -9.25 4.15 -0.75
C LEU A 227 -8.41 5.38 -0.41
#